data_AF-A0AAV7TJM2-F1
#
_entry.id   AF-A0AAV7TJM2-F1
#
_cell.length_a   1.000
_cell.length_b   1.000
_cell.length_c   1.000
_cell.angle_alpha   90.00
_cell.angle_beta   90.00
_cell.angle_gamma   90.00
#
_symmetry.space_group_name_H-M   'P 1'
#
loop_
_entity.id
_entity.type
_entity.pdbx_description
1 polymer ?
#
loop_
_entity_poly.entity_id
_entity_poly.type
_entity_poly.pdbx_seq_one_letter_code
_entity_poly.pdbx_strand_id
1 'polypeptide(L)'
;MAKLPAASAVDGEPPGDLEPSLEAIMEAIRDVKSSLEPELDTVMLDVNFKRAEFHEMSEKVKSVESHIHLLQSTIKKLEDQVESLKKQHAQMAARLEDQEGRARRNNIWVVGVPVGAKGAAVDLFLEDLITNHLPLKRLSKFFSIEWTHRTPVPRQGLL
;
A
#
# COMPACT_ATOMS: atom_id res chain seq x y z
N MET A 1 63.04 99.11 33.00
CA MET A 1 62.59 99.78 31.76
C MET A 1 63.09 98.94 30.59
N ALA A 2 62.39 98.66 29.48
CA ALA A 2 60.95 98.64 29.12
C ALA A 2 60.87 97.84 27.77
N LYS A 3 59.73 97.43 27.17
CA LYS A 3 58.29 97.60 27.44
C LYS A 3 57.55 96.39 26.82
N LEU A 4 56.60 95.76 27.54
CA LEU A 4 55.67 94.77 26.95
C LEU A 4 54.61 95.45 26.08
N PRO A 5 54.19 94.80 24.99
CA PRO A 5 52.76 94.66 24.68
C PRO A 5 52.45 93.25 24.13
N ALA A 6 51.21 92.79 24.05
CA ALA A 6 49.99 93.05 24.82
C ALA A 6 49.09 91.81 24.61
N ALA A 7 48.24 91.46 25.57
CA ALA A 7 47.34 90.31 25.41
C ALA A 7 46.27 90.61 24.34
N SER A 8 45.97 89.63 23.49
CA SER A 8 44.71 89.55 22.77
C SER A 8 44.02 88.25 23.18
N ALA A 9 42.99 88.37 24.01
CA ALA A 9 42.07 87.28 24.26
C ALA A 9 41.03 87.24 23.12
N VAL A 10 40.79 86.04 22.61
CA VAL A 10 39.54 85.61 21.97
C VAL A 10 39.39 84.18 22.53
N ASP A 11 38.64 84.03 23.60
CA ASP A 11 37.20 83.69 23.57
C ASP A 11 36.96 82.41 22.77
N GLY A 12 36.52 81.37 23.47
CA GLY A 12 36.31 80.04 22.91
C GLY A 12 34.84 79.72 22.69
N GLU A 13 34.59 78.76 21.81
CA GLU A 13 33.32 78.05 21.71
C GLU A 13 33.63 76.59 21.31
N PRO A 14 32.83 75.57 21.72
CA PRO A 14 33.17 74.16 21.53
C PRO A 14 33.05 73.75 20.05
N PRO A 15 33.52 72.55 19.65
CA PRO A 15 33.36 72.08 18.27
C PRO A 15 31.88 72.05 17.90
N GLY A 16 31.47 72.98 17.01
CA GLY A 16 30.14 72.96 16.43
C GLY A 16 29.94 71.67 15.65
N ASP A 17 28.76 71.06 15.83
CA ASP A 17 28.39 69.85 15.12
C ASP A 17 28.61 70.04 13.61
N LEU A 18 29.40 69.14 13.01
CA LEU A 18 29.68 69.14 11.59
C LEU A 18 28.43 68.68 10.83
N GLU A 19 27.51 69.62 10.59
CA GLU A 19 26.46 69.53 9.58
C GLU A 19 27.11 68.98 8.28
N PRO A 20 26.73 67.77 7.82
CA PRO A 20 27.43 67.12 6.72
C PRO A 20 27.27 67.95 5.45
N SER A 21 28.40 68.31 4.82
CA SER A 21 28.40 69.04 3.57
C SER A 21 27.49 68.35 2.54
N LEU A 22 26.68 69.14 1.83
CA LEU A 22 25.79 68.68 0.76
C LEU A 22 26.51 67.75 -0.23
N GLU A 23 27.79 68.01 -0.48
CA GLU A 23 28.62 67.21 -1.38
C GLU A 23 28.93 65.81 -0.84
N ALA A 24 29.15 65.68 0.48
CA ALA A 24 29.31 64.38 1.15
C ALA A 24 27.99 63.58 1.18
N ILE A 25 26.85 64.26 1.35
CA ILE A 25 25.52 63.64 1.26
C ILE A 25 25.28 63.12 -0.17
N MET A 26 25.60 63.93 -1.19
CA MET A 26 25.44 63.56 -2.59
C MET A 26 26.33 62.39 -3.00
N GLU A 27 27.56 62.30 -2.47
CA GLU A 27 28.44 61.16 -2.75
C GLU A 27 27.95 59.88 -2.04
N ALA A 28 27.52 59.96 -0.78
CA ALA A 28 26.92 58.83 -0.10
C ALA A 28 25.65 58.30 -0.80
N ILE A 29 24.85 59.20 -1.41
CA ILE A 29 23.70 58.81 -2.25
C ILE A 29 24.16 58.10 -3.54
N ARG A 30 25.27 58.52 -4.16
CA ARG A 30 25.83 57.83 -5.34
C ARG A 30 26.37 56.46 -4.99
N ASP A 31 27.11 56.33 -3.88
CA ASP A 31 27.64 55.05 -3.41
C ASP A 31 26.51 54.07 -3.14
N VAL A 32 25.52 54.46 -2.31
CA VAL A 32 24.34 53.63 -1.99
C VAL A 32 23.55 53.28 -3.25
N LYS A 33 23.39 54.20 -4.21
CA LYS A 33 22.76 53.89 -5.49
C LYS A 33 23.56 52.82 -6.25
N SER A 34 24.87 53.00 -6.37
CA SER A 34 25.75 52.11 -7.12
C SER A 34 25.88 50.71 -6.51
N SER A 35 25.69 50.56 -5.20
CA SER A 35 25.64 49.26 -4.53
C SER A 35 24.25 48.61 -4.62
N LEU A 36 23.17 49.38 -4.55
CA LEU A 36 21.80 48.84 -4.59
C LEU A 36 21.34 48.40 -5.97
N GLU A 37 21.79 49.05 -7.06
CA GLU A 37 21.43 48.64 -8.43
C GLU A 37 21.79 47.17 -8.73
N PRO A 38 23.04 46.69 -8.52
CA PRO A 38 23.39 45.28 -8.77
C PRO A 38 22.78 44.30 -7.75
N GLU A 39 22.52 44.72 -6.51
CA GLU A 39 21.78 43.88 -5.54
C GLU A 39 20.33 43.67 -5.97
N LEU A 40 19.67 44.73 -6.46
CA LEU A 40 18.30 44.66 -6.97
C LEU A 40 18.19 43.77 -8.22
N ASP A 41 19.15 43.89 -9.15
CA ASP A 41 19.24 43.00 -10.33
C ASP A 41 19.44 41.54 -9.90
N THR A 42 20.30 41.28 -8.92
CA THR A 42 20.54 39.94 -8.36
C THR A 42 19.27 39.36 -7.74
N VAL A 43 18.57 40.13 -6.91
CA VAL A 43 17.28 39.72 -6.32
C VAL A 43 16.23 39.47 -7.40
N MET A 44 16.19 40.28 -8.47
CA MET A 44 15.25 40.09 -9.56
C MET A 44 15.55 38.82 -10.37
N LEU A 45 16.82 38.47 -10.58
CA LEU A 45 17.23 37.18 -11.17
C LEU A 45 16.83 36.00 -10.27
N ASP A 46 17.12 36.07 -8.98
CA ASP A 46 16.76 35.01 -8.01
C ASP A 46 15.25 34.80 -7.91
N VAL A 47 14.45 35.88 -7.88
CA VAL A 47 12.97 35.79 -7.87
C VAL A 47 12.45 35.15 -9.14
N ASN A 48 13.03 35.45 -10.31
CA ASN A 48 12.64 34.82 -11.57
C ASN A 48 13.05 33.33 -11.64
N PHE A 49 14.25 32.99 -11.16
CA PHE A 49 14.71 31.61 -11.06
C PHE A 49 13.83 30.78 -10.12
N LYS A 50 13.57 31.29 -8.91
CA LYS A 50 12.66 30.64 -7.93
C LYS A 50 11.24 30.50 -8.47
N ARG A 51 10.73 31.49 -9.21
CA ARG A 51 9.42 31.38 -9.89
C ARG A 51 9.39 30.22 -10.90
N ALA A 52 10.47 30.00 -11.64
CA ALA A 52 10.57 28.86 -12.57
C ALA A 52 10.60 27.52 -11.82
N GLU A 53 11.41 27.38 -10.76
CA GLU A 53 11.43 26.17 -9.91
C GLU A 53 10.06 25.88 -9.28
N PHE A 54 9.37 26.90 -8.76
CA PHE A 54 8.02 26.76 -8.21
C PHE A 54 7.01 26.31 -9.28
N HIS A 55 7.13 26.79 -10.51
CA HIS A 55 6.26 26.36 -11.61
C HIS A 55 6.50 24.89 -11.98
N GLU A 56 7.77 24.47 -12.13
CA GLU A 56 8.13 23.08 -12.40
C GLU A 56 7.65 22.14 -11.27
N MET A 57 7.81 22.55 -10.01
CA MET A 57 7.31 21.81 -8.86
C MET A 57 5.77 21.72 -8.87
N SER A 58 5.08 22.79 -9.24
CA SER A 58 3.61 22.79 -9.39
C SER A 58 3.13 21.76 -10.43
N GLU A 59 3.77 21.69 -11.59
CA GLU A 59 3.44 20.70 -12.63
C GLU A 59 3.77 19.26 -12.20
N LYS A 60 4.89 19.05 -11.51
CA LYS A 60 5.23 17.73 -10.91
C LYS A 60 4.18 17.28 -9.90
N VAL A 61 3.71 18.18 -9.02
CA VAL A 61 2.65 17.88 -8.04
C VAL A 61 1.35 17.48 -8.73
N LYS A 62 0.87 18.26 -9.71
CA LYS A 62 -0.35 17.90 -10.49
C LYS A 62 -0.24 16.54 -11.18
N SER A 63 0.94 16.20 -11.71
CA SER A 63 1.21 14.91 -12.34
C SER A 63 1.12 13.76 -11.31
N VAL A 64 1.73 13.94 -10.13
CA VAL A 64 1.65 12.98 -9.02
C VAL A 64 0.22 12.81 -8.51
N GLU A 65 -0.53 13.90 -8.31
CA GLU A 65 -1.94 13.86 -7.90
C GLU A 65 -2.80 13.09 -8.91
N SER A 66 -2.61 13.36 -10.20
CA SER A 66 -3.30 12.64 -11.29
C SER A 66 -2.97 11.15 -11.30
N HIS A 67 -1.71 10.79 -11.05
CA HIS A 67 -1.27 9.40 -10.94
C HIS A 67 -1.86 8.71 -9.70
N ILE A 68 -1.90 9.40 -8.54
CA ILE A 68 -2.53 8.90 -7.31
C ILE A 68 -4.02 8.63 -7.52
N HIS A 69 -4.75 9.53 -8.17
CA HIS A 69 -6.16 9.32 -8.49
C HIS A 69 -6.39 8.13 -9.42
N LEU A 70 -5.53 7.95 -10.43
CA LEU A 70 -5.56 6.75 -11.27
C LEU A 70 -5.32 5.48 -10.44
N LEU A 71 -4.27 5.44 -9.62
CA LEU A 71 -3.98 4.30 -8.75
C LEU A 71 -5.14 3.98 -7.81
N GLN A 72 -5.70 4.97 -7.12
CA GLN A 72 -6.88 4.81 -6.26
C GLN A 72 -8.07 4.19 -7.01
N SER A 73 -8.34 4.63 -8.24
CA SER A 73 -9.41 4.06 -9.06
C SER A 73 -9.13 2.59 -9.46
N THR A 74 -7.87 2.25 -9.75
CA THR A 74 -7.49 0.87 -10.09
C THR A 74 -7.53 -0.07 -8.88
N ILE A 75 -7.09 0.39 -7.71
CA ILE A 75 -7.14 -0.36 -6.45
C ILE A 75 -8.59 -0.72 -6.14
N LYS A 76 -9.50 0.27 -6.13
CA LYS A 76 -10.93 0.04 -5.88
C LYS A 76 -11.54 -0.98 -6.85
N LYS A 77 -11.22 -0.87 -8.15
CA LYS A 77 -11.68 -1.83 -9.16
C LYS A 77 -11.15 -3.25 -8.89
N LEU A 78 -9.90 -3.40 -8.45
CA LEU A 78 -9.31 -4.69 -8.09
C LEU A 78 -9.95 -5.27 -6.82
N GLU A 79 -10.24 -4.44 -5.82
CA GLU A 79 -10.97 -4.84 -4.60
C GLU A 79 -12.38 -5.37 -4.94
N ASP A 80 -13.14 -4.64 -5.76
CA ASP A 80 -14.46 -5.05 -6.25
C ASP A 80 -14.39 -6.39 -7.02
N GLN A 81 -13.36 -6.59 -7.85
CA GLN A 81 -13.12 -7.85 -8.58
C GLN A 81 -12.77 -9.02 -7.66
N VAL A 82 -11.90 -8.79 -6.66
CA VAL A 82 -11.51 -9.80 -5.67
C VAL A 82 -12.71 -10.24 -4.85
N GLU A 83 -13.58 -9.31 -4.42
CA GLU A 83 -14.76 -9.66 -3.64
C GLU A 83 -15.81 -10.42 -4.47
N SER A 84 -15.99 -10.04 -5.74
CA SER A 84 -16.80 -10.79 -6.69
C SER A 84 -16.29 -12.23 -6.88
N LEU A 85 -14.96 -12.41 -7.05
CA LEU A 85 -14.33 -13.72 -7.20
C LEU A 85 -14.46 -14.58 -5.94
N LYS A 86 -14.27 -14.02 -4.73
CA LYS A 86 -14.52 -14.74 -3.47
C LYS A 86 -15.95 -15.25 -3.37
N LYS A 87 -16.94 -14.41 -3.72
CA LYS A 87 -18.35 -14.78 -3.71
C LYS A 87 -18.67 -15.90 -4.71
N GLN A 88 -18.11 -15.82 -5.92
CA GLN A 88 -18.24 -16.89 -6.93
C GLN A 88 -17.58 -18.18 -6.45
N HIS A 89 -16.38 -18.12 -5.87
CA HIS A 89 -15.67 -19.27 -5.32
C HIS A 89 -16.48 -19.95 -4.20
N ALA A 90 -17.00 -19.18 -3.23
CA ALA A 90 -17.85 -19.70 -2.16
C ALA A 90 -19.13 -20.36 -2.70
N GLN A 91 -19.77 -19.76 -3.72
CA GLN A 91 -20.94 -20.36 -4.37
C GLN A 91 -20.60 -21.65 -5.12
N MET A 92 -19.45 -21.72 -5.79
CA MET A 92 -19.01 -22.96 -6.46
C MET A 92 -18.62 -24.05 -5.47
N ALA A 93 -17.94 -23.71 -4.37
CA ALA A 93 -17.61 -24.65 -3.29
C ALA A 93 -18.88 -25.27 -2.68
N ALA A 94 -19.89 -24.45 -2.32
CA ALA A 94 -21.16 -24.94 -1.78
C ALA A 94 -21.94 -25.82 -2.78
N ARG A 95 -21.85 -25.53 -4.09
CA ARG A 95 -22.44 -26.37 -5.15
C ARG A 95 -21.70 -27.71 -5.29
N LEU A 96 -20.37 -27.72 -5.19
CA LEU A 96 -19.58 -28.94 -5.22
C LEU A 96 -19.87 -29.83 -4.01
N GLU A 97 -19.97 -29.24 -2.81
CA GLU A 97 -20.33 -29.97 -1.59
C GLU A 97 -21.73 -30.59 -1.67
N ASP A 98 -22.73 -29.84 -2.16
CA ASP A 98 -24.08 -30.37 -2.39
C ASP A 98 -24.10 -31.49 -3.45
N GLN A 99 -23.35 -31.34 -4.55
CA GLN A 99 -23.23 -32.37 -5.59
C GLN A 99 -22.51 -33.63 -5.07
N GLU A 100 -21.41 -33.48 -4.33
CA GLU A 100 -20.66 -34.58 -3.73
C GLU A 100 -21.50 -35.31 -2.67
N GLY A 101 -22.22 -34.56 -1.83
CA GLY A 101 -23.18 -35.09 -0.86
C GLY A 101 -24.31 -35.88 -1.51
N ARG A 102 -24.91 -35.37 -2.61
CA ARG A 102 -25.93 -36.09 -3.38
C ARG A 102 -25.38 -37.34 -4.06
N ALA A 103 -24.21 -37.24 -4.69
CA ALA A 103 -23.55 -38.36 -5.38
C ALA A 103 -23.14 -39.48 -4.42
N ARG A 104 -22.78 -39.15 -3.18
CA ARG A 104 -22.39 -40.13 -2.15
C ARG A 104 -23.50 -40.50 -1.17
N ARG A 105 -24.72 -39.96 -1.30
CA ARG A 105 -25.81 -40.15 -0.32
C ARG A 105 -26.16 -41.62 -0.06
N ASN A 106 -26.00 -42.48 -1.07
CA ASN A 106 -26.29 -43.91 -0.99
C ASN A 106 -25.03 -44.76 -0.70
N ASN A 107 -23.85 -44.15 -0.55
CA ASN A 107 -22.58 -44.87 -0.39
C ASN A 107 -22.29 -45.09 1.10
N ILE A 108 -22.16 -46.35 1.50
CA ILE A 108 -21.77 -46.74 2.86
C ILE A 108 -20.27 -47.06 2.93
N TRP A 109 -19.63 -46.69 4.05
CA TRP A 109 -18.21 -46.97 4.31
C TRP A 109 -18.10 -47.99 5.43
N VAL A 110 -17.49 -49.15 5.14
CA VAL A 110 -17.22 -50.19 6.14
C VAL A 110 -15.74 -50.18 6.48
N VAL A 111 -15.42 -49.76 7.70
CA VAL A 111 -14.04 -49.63 8.21
C VAL A 111 -13.69 -50.85 9.07
N GLY A 112 -12.40 -51.20 9.14
CA GLY A 112 -11.91 -52.31 9.97
C GLY A 112 -11.94 -53.70 9.32
N VAL A 113 -12.34 -53.82 8.05
CA VAL A 113 -12.36 -55.11 7.33
C VAL A 113 -10.93 -55.59 7.02
N PRO A 114 -10.45 -56.71 7.62
CA PRO A 114 -9.07 -57.15 7.45
C PRO A 114 -8.72 -57.45 5.99
N VAL A 115 -7.47 -57.21 5.60
CA VAL A 115 -6.98 -57.49 4.24
C VAL A 115 -6.99 -59.01 4.03
N GLY A 116 -7.52 -59.48 2.91
CA GLY A 116 -7.69 -60.91 2.64
C GLY A 116 -9.01 -61.52 3.14
N ALA A 117 -9.84 -60.80 3.90
CA ALA A 117 -11.17 -61.29 4.31
C ALA A 117 -12.19 -61.44 3.16
N LYS A 118 -11.84 -60.99 1.95
CA LYS A 118 -12.68 -61.16 0.75
C LYS A 118 -12.47 -62.55 0.16
N GLY A 119 -13.55 -63.33 0.06
CA GLY A 119 -13.68 -64.36 -0.98
C GLY A 119 -13.88 -63.73 -2.36
N ALA A 120 -14.12 -64.55 -3.39
CA ALA A 120 -14.30 -64.10 -4.77
C ALA A 120 -15.51 -63.15 -4.97
N ALA A 121 -16.54 -63.26 -4.12
CA ALA A 121 -17.73 -62.42 -4.14
C ALA A 121 -17.74 -61.46 -2.94
N VAL A 122 -17.65 -60.16 -3.21
CA VAL A 122 -17.62 -59.10 -2.19
C VAL A 122 -19.00 -58.91 -1.55
N ASP A 123 -20.05 -59.06 -2.35
CA ASP A 123 -21.40 -58.69 -1.97
C ASP A 123 -22.01 -59.71 -1.00
N LEU A 124 -21.65 -61.00 -1.16
CA LEU A 124 -21.98 -62.06 -0.18
C LEU A 124 -21.30 -61.80 1.17
N PHE A 125 -20.02 -61.44 1.17
CA PHE A 125 -19.30 -61.09 2.40
C PHE A 125 -19.94 -59.89 3.11
N LEU A 126 -20.40 -58.87 2.37
CA LEU A 126 -21.12 -57.73 2.94
C LEU A 126 -22.51 -58.12 3.47
N GLU A 127 -23.25 -58.96 2.76
CA GLU A 127 -24.55 -59.46 3.22
C GLU A 127 -24.42 -60.25 4.52
N ASP A 128 -23.44 -61.17 4.61
CA ASP A 128 -23.12 -61.92 5.83
C ASP A 128 -22.67 -60.97 6.96
N LEU A 129 -21.74 -60.03 6.69
CA LEU A 129 -21.24 -59.09 7.70
C LEU A 129 -22.37 -58.24 8.30
N ILE A 130 -23.27 -57.72 7.46
CA ILE A 130 -24.36 -56.86 7.90
C ILE A 130 -25.42 -57.68 8.64
N THR A 131 -25.80 -58.86 8.14
CA THR A 131 -26.84 -59.71 8.79
C THR A 131 -26.35 -60.41 10.08
N ASN A 132 -25.04 -60.57 10.28
CA ASN A 132 -24.47 -61.04 11.54
C ASN A 132 -24.46 -59.95 12.63
N HIS A 133 -24.33 -58.67 12.27
CA HIS A 133 -24.23 -57.56 13.23
C HIS A 133 -25.53 -56.77 13.44
N LEU A 134 -26.49 -56.85 12.51
CA LEU A 134 -27.81 -56.24 12.60
C LEU A 134 -28.87 -57.34 12.49
N PRO A 135 -29.99 -57.28 13.24
CA PRO A 135 -31.06 -58.29 13.22
C PRO A 135 -31.95 -58.17 11.97
N LEU A 136 -31.33 -58.18 10.79
CA LEU A 136 -31.94 -58.02 9.49
C LEU A 136 -32.03 -59.36 8.76
N LYS A 137 -33.16 -59.62 8.11
CA LYS A 137 -33.29 -60.75 7.18
C LYS A 137 -32.63 -60.36 5.85
N ARG A 138 -31.89 -61.31 5.23
CA ARG A 138 -31.26 -61.27 3.89
C ARG A 138 -31.41 -59.93 3.15
N LEU A 139 -30.36 -59.11 3.19
CA LEU A 139 -30.33 -57.74 2.66
C LEU A 139 -30.71 -57.65 1.17
N SER A 140 -30.30 -58.62 0.37
CA SER A 140 -30.55 -58.69 -1.09
C SER A 140 -32.03 -58.73 -1.47
N LYS A 141 -32.94 -58.94 -0.51
CA LYS A 141 -34.39 -58.79 -0.73
C LYS A 141 -34.87 -57.32 -0.72
N PHE A 142 -34.12 -56.43 -0.08
CA PHE A 142 -34.52 -55.03 0.18
C PHE A 142 -33.60 -54.01 -0.48
N PHE A 143 -32.34 -54.36 -0.72
CA PHE A 143 -31.32 -53.49 -1.27
C PHE A 143 -30.56 -54.17 -2.41
N SER A 144 -30.29 -53.42 -3.47
CA SER A 144 -29.33 -53.80 -4.52
C SER A 144 -28.04 -53.03 -4.30
N ILE A 145 -26.90 -53.71 -4.46
CA ILE A 145 -25.58 -53.07 -4.39
C ILE A 145 -25.09 -52.83 -5.81
N GLU A 146 -25.02 -51.57 -6.22
CA GLU A 146 -24.62 -51.18 -7.59
C GLU A 146 -23.13 -51.39 -7.84
N TRP A 147 -22.28 -51.08 -6.84
CA TRP A 147 -20.83 -51.22 -6.96
C TRP A 147 -20.15 -51.41 -5.60
N THR A 148 -19.16 -52.29 -5.54
CA THR A 148 -18.31 -52.48 -4.35
C THR A 148 -16.83 -52.44 -4.70
N HIS A 149 -16.08 -51.56 -4.02
CA HIS A 149 -14.62 -51.48 -4.14
C HIS A 149 -14.00 -51.28 -2.76
N ARG A 150 -12.69 -51.51 -2.62
CA ARG A 150 -11.93 -50.96 -1.49
C ARG A 150 -11.39 -49.61 -1.92
N THR A 151 -11.50 -48.61 -1.06
CA THR A 151 -10.83 -47.32 -1.25
C THR A 151 -9.34 -47.57 -1.51
N PRO A 152 -8.73 -47.04 -2.58
CA PRO A 152 -7.31 -47.21 -2.82
C PRO A 152 -6.53 -46.60 -1.66
N VAL A 153 -5.66 -47.39 -1.03
CA VAL A 153 -4.77 -46.90 0.02
C VAL A 153 -3.80 -45.89 -0.61
N PRO A 154 -3.63 -44.68 -0.05
CA PRO A 154 -2.61 -43.75 -0.52
C PRO A 154 -1.26 -44.45 -0.50
N ARG A 155 -0.52 -44.41 -1.62
CA ARG A 155 0.80 -45.02 -1.72
C ARG A 155 1.76 -44.23 -0.81
N GLN A 156 1.94 -44.69 0.42
CA GLN A 156 2.86 -44.07 1.38
C GLN A 156 4.29 -44.19 0.84
N GLY A 157 4.87 -43.06 0.44
CA GLY A 157 6.24 -43.00 -0.09
C GLY A 157 6.41 -41.98 -1.21
N LEU A 158 6.55 -40.71 -0.82
CA LEU A 158 7.36 -39.64 -1.44
C LEU A 158 6.95 -38.29 -0.83
N LEU A 159 7.52 -38.03 0.36
CA LEU A 159 7.91 -36.68 0.79
C LEU A 159 9.39 -36.51 0.43
#